data_AF-F8X5B9-F1
#
_entry.id   AF-F8X5B9-F1
#
_cell.length_a   1.000
_cell.length_b   1.000
_cell.length_c   1.000
_cell.angle_alpha   90.00
_cell.angle_beta   90.00
_cell.angle_gamma   90.00
#
_symmetry.space_group_name_H-M   'P 1'
#
loop_
_entity.id
_entity.type
_entity.pdbx_description
1 polymer ?
#
loop_
_entity_poly.entity_id
_entity_poly.type
_entity_poly.pdbx_seq_one_letter_code
_entity_poly.pdbx_strand_id
1 'polypeptide(L)'
;GRSNAPKKKRVGGSSPPIATNLNLKQNIIMETNFKELKEEIIKRAKAADACTSEYKRAYKSESFEELLQVIKDNFDFAVRRKVIDIELIKLYENEFNNNKIYGNIDISEGYLLVDNATVRAWGNATVRAWGNATVEAWGNATVEASGNATVEASGNATVRASDSATVEASGNATVRASGNATVEAWGNATVEASGNATVRAS
;
A
#
# COMPACT_ATOMS: atom_id res chain seq x y z
N GLY A 1 52.16 64.84 -11.87
CA GLY A 1 50.76 65.28 -11.62
C GLY A 1 49.82 64.15 -12.02
N ARG A 2 48.79 63.92 -11.21
CA ARG A 2 47.91 62.73 -11.15
C ARG A 2 47.29 62.29 -12.48
N SER A 3 47.32 60.98 -12.75
CA SER A 3 46.51 60.30 -13.76
C SER A 3 45.11 59.98 -13.19
N ASN A 4 44.06 60.42 -13.89
CA ASN A 4 42.67 60.05 -13.63
C ASN A 4 42.25 58.94 -14.61
N ALA A 5 41.96 57.74 -14.10
CA ALA A 5 41.28 56.69 -14.85
C ALA A 5 39.88 56.44 -14.23
N PRO A 6 38.83 56.18 -15.02
CA PRO A 6 37.48 56.07 -14.51
C PRO A 6 37.20 54.69 -13.90
N LYS A 7 36.60 54.67 -12.71
CA LYS A 7 36.13 53.45 -12.02
C LYS A 7 34.93 52.84 -12.78
N LYS A 8 35.12 51.68 -13.41
CA LYS A 8 34.00 50.82 -13.87
C LYS A 8 33.23 50.29 -12.65
N LYS A 9 31.95 50.66 -12.54
CA LYS A 9 31.01 50.02 -11.60
C LYS A 9 30.82 48.56 -12.03
N ARG A 10 31.24 47.63 -11.18
CA ARG A 10 30.88 46.20 -11.27
C ARG A 10 29.43 46.08 -10.83
N VAL A 11 28.51 45.82 -11.77
CA VAL A 11 27.15 45.40 -11.45
C VAL A 11 27.28 43.97 -10.92
N GLY A 12 27.06 43.79 -9.63
CA GLY A 12 27.01 42.49 -8.99
C GLY A 12 25.76 41.76 -9.47
N GLY A 13 25.91 40.94 -10.51
CA GLY A 13 24.93 39.90 -10.81
C GLY A 13 25.01 38.84 -9.72
N SER A 14 24.15 38.94 -8.72
CA SER A 14 23.90 37.86 -7.78
C SER A 14 23.23 36.72 -8.55
N SER A 15 24.00 35.72 -8.98
CA SER A 15 23.45 34.43 -9.37
C SER A 15 22.55 33.94 -8.24
N PRO A 16 21.29 33.55 -8.50
CA PRO A 16 20.40 33.06 -7.45
C PRO A 16 21.06 31.87 -6.73
N PRO A 17 20.87 31.72 -5.41
CA PRO A 17 21.54 30.67 -4.65
C PRO A 17 21.21 29.30 -5.26
N ILE A 18 22.23 28.47 -5.48
CA ILE A 18 22.10 27.12 -6.05
C ILE A 18 21.05 26.29 -5.27
N ALA A 19 20.96 26.50 -3.96
CA ALA A 19 19.96 25.86 -3.09
C ALA A 19 18.50 26.22 -3.44
N THR A 20 18.22 27.46 -3.83
CA THR A 20 16.88 27.90 -4.24
C THR A 20 16.45 27.23 -5.54
N ASN A 21 17.38 27.05 -6.49
CA ASN A 21 17.13 26.35 -7.75
C ASN A 21 16.93 24.84 -7.56
N LEU A 22 17.62 24.22 -6.59
CA LEU A 22 17.47 22.79 -6.30
C LEU A 22 16.09 22.49 -5.68
N ASN A 23 15.68 23.31 -4.68
CA ASN A 23 14.37 23.18 -4.05
C ASN A 23 13.23 23.42 -5.05
N LEU A 24 13.37 24.39 -5.95
CA LEU A 24 12.37 24.65 -6.97
C LEU A 24 12.23 23.46 -7.94
N LYS A 25 13.35 22.88 -8.38
CA LYS A 25 13.35 21.67 -9.23
C LYS A 25 12.70 20.49 -8.53
N GLN A 26 13.04 20.24 -7.26
CA GLN A 26 12.45 19.17 -6.47
C GLN A 26 10.93 19.36 -6.30
N ASN A 27 10.48 20.58 -6.01
CA ASN A 27 9.05 20.89 -5.92
C ASN A 27 8.32 20.65 -7.23
N ILE A 28 8.88 21.08 -8.36
CA ILE A 28 8.29 20.83 -9.69
C ILE A 28 8.18 19.34 -9.97
N ILE A 29 9.23 18.56 -9.64
CA ILE A 29 9.20 17.10 -9.80
C ILE A 29 8.11 16.48 -8.91
N MET A 30 8.01 16.87 -7.64
CA MET A 30 6.96 16.36 -6.75
C MET A 30 5.55 16.70 -7.23
N GLU A 31 5.30 17.94 -7.66
CA GLU A 31 4.01 18.36 -8.23
C GLU A 31 3.66 17.57 -9.50
N THR A 32 4.66 17.31 -10.34
CA THR A 32 4.49 16.53 -11.57
C THR A 32 4.16 15.08 -11.23
N ASN A 33 4.93 14.44 -10.35
CA ASN A 33 4.68 13.06 -9.88
C ASN A 33 3.29 12.94 -9.26
N PHE A 34 2.88 13.91 -8.45
CA PHE A 34 1.57 13.91 -7.82
C PHE A 34 0.45 13.93 -8.85
N LYS A 35 0.56 14.82 -9.84
CA LYS A 35 -0.43 14.94 -10.91
C LYS A 35 -0.50 13.65 -11.73
N GLU A 36 0.64 13.08 -12.10
CA GLU A 36 0.72 11.83 -12.87
C GLU A 36 0.11 10.65 -12.10
N LEU A 37 0.48 10.45 -10.84
CA LEU A 37 -0.08 9.39 -10.01
C LEU A 37 -1.59 9.57 -9.82
N LYS A 38 -2.04 10.80 -9.57
CA LYS A 38 -3.46 11.13 -9.43
C LYS A 38 -4.23 10.80 -10.71
N GLU A 39 -3.71 11.19 -11.86
CA GLU A 39 -4.34 10.89 -13.16
C GLU A 39 -4.41 9.38 -13.41
N GLU A 40 -3.35 8.63 -13.14
CA GLU A 40 -3.33 7.18 -13.32
C GLU A 40 -4.29 6.46 -12.35
N ILE A 41 -4.32 6.84 -11.07
CA ILE A 41 -5.28 6.30 -10.09
C ILE A 41 -6.72 6.57 -10.54
N ILE A 42 -7.04 7.80 -10.94
CA ILE A 42 -8.39 8.16 -11.38
C ILE A 42 -8.78 7.37 -12.65
N LYS A 43 -7.85 7.22 -13.59
CA LYS A 43 -8.06 6.44 -14.82
C LYS A 43 -8.33 4.98 -14.52
N ARG A 44 -7.49 4.32 -13.71
CA ARG A 44 -7.66 2.90 -13.34
C ARG A 44 -8.94 2.69 -12.56
N ALA A 45 -9.22 3.58 -11.61
CA ALA A 45 -10.45 3.50 -10.86
C ALA A 45 -11.65 3.62 -11.80
N LYS A 46 -11.71 4.59 -12.73
CA LYS A 46 -12.81 4.73 -13.71
C LYS A 46 -13.03 3.47 -14.54
N ALA A 47 -11.95 2.80 -14.95
CA ALA A 47 -12.02 1.55 -15.68
C ALA A 47 -12.57 0.37 -14.84
N ALA A 48 -12.52 0.50 -13.51
CA ALA A 48 -13.02 -0.46 -12.55
C ALA A 48 -14.44 -0.19 -12.05
N ASP A 49 -15.15 0.79 -12.63
CA ASP A 49 -16.54 1.14 -12.26
C ASP A 49 -16.73 1.38 -10.74
N ALA A 50 -15.74 1.95 -10.05
CA ALA A 50 -15.86 2.34 -8.63
C ALA A 50 -17.06 3.28 -8.34
N CYS A 51 -17.36 3.51 -7.07
CA CYS A 51 -18.49 4.34 -6.69
C CYS A 51 -18.18 5.84 -6.88
N THR A 52 -19.18 6.62 -7.31
CA THR A 52 -19.01 8.06 -7.60
C THR A 52 -18.48 8.88 -6.42
N SER A 53 -18.74 8.44 -5.18
CA SER A 53 -18.28 9.06 -3.93
C SER A 53 -16.76 8.92 -3.70
N GLU A 54 -16.19 7.75 -3.98
CA GLU A 54 -14.77 7.44 -3.78
C GLU A 54 -13.90 8.29 -4.73
N TYR A 55 -14.29 8.37 -6.00
CA TYR A 55 -13.62 9.23 -6.97
C TYR A 55 -13.73 10.71 -6.69
N LYS A 56 -14.85 11.16 -6.13
CA LYS A 56 -15.01 12.58 -5.82
C LYS A 56 -13.98 13.02 -4.80
N ARG A 57 -13.55 12.15 -3.89
CA ARG A 57 -12.46 12.43 -2.95
C ARG A 57 -11.11 12.42 -3.65
N ALA A 58 -10.80 11.37 -4.42
CA ALA A 58 -9.54 11.30 -5.18
C ALA A 58 -9.39 12.44 -6.20
N TYR A 59 -10.47 12.89 -6.84
CA TYR A 59 -10.45 14.03 -7.77
C TYR A 59 -10.15 15.35 -7.06
N LYS A 60 -10.62 15.50 -5.82
CA LYS A 60 -10.45 16.70 -4.99
C LYS A 60 -9.13 16.73 -4.21
N SER A 61 -8.37 15.63 -4.17
CA SER A 61 -7.12 15.60 -3.40
C SER A 61 -6.09 16.57 -3.96
N GLU A 62 -5.40 17.28 -3.08
CA GLU A 62 -4.37 18.26 -3.43
C GLU A 62 -2.96 17.82 -3.00
N SER A 63 -2.86 16.67 -2.32
CA SER A 63 -1.59 16.08 -1.88
C SER A 63 -1.58 14.55 -2.01
N PHE A 64 -0.38 13.96 -1.98
CA PHE A 64 -0.21 12.51 -1.90
C PHE A 64 -0.90 11.91 -0.66
N GLU A 65 -0.83 12.60 0.48
CA GLU A 65 -1.45 12.14 1.72
C GLU A 65 -2.97 12.00 1.56
N GLU A 66 -3.63 13.03 1.02
CA GLU A 66 -5.07 12.99 0.78
C GLU A 66 -5.45 11.92 -0.26
N LEU A 67 -4.70 11.82 -1.36
CA LEU A 67 -4.95 10.85 -2.43
C LEU A 67 -4.78 9.41 -1.92
N LEU A 68 -3.70 9.13 -1.21
CA LEU A 68 -3.38 7.80 -0.70
C LEU A 68 -4.22 7.45 0.53
N GLN A 69 -4.73 8.43 1.28
CA GLN A 69 -5.76 8.17 2.28
C GLN A 69 -7.06 7.65 1.64
N VAL A 70 -7.45 8.16 0.47
CA VAL A 70 -8.59 7.57 -0.27
C VAL A 70 -8.32 6.12 -0.65
N ILE A 71 -7.07 5.79 -1.02
CA ILE A 71 -6.68 4.40 -1.30
C ILE A 71 -6.80 3.53 -0.03
N LYS A 72 -6.31 3.99 1.12
CA LYS A 72 -6.40 3.24 2.39
C LYS A 72 -7.84 2.96 2.80
N ASP A 73 -8.70 3.98 2.73
CA ASP A 73 -10.11 3.86 3.09
C ASP A 73 -10.85 2.84 2.21
N ASN A 74 -10.33 2.57 1.00
CA ASN A 74 -10.92 1.68 0.02
C ASN A 74 -9.94 0.58 -0.41
N PHE A 75 -9.02 0.18 0.48
CA PHE A 75 -7.88 -0.66 0.09
C PHE A 75 -8.32 -1.99 -0.53
N ASP A 76 -9.33 -2.64 0.05
CA ASP A 76 -9.97 -3.84 -0.51
C ASP A 76 -10.32 -3.70 -1.99
N PHE A 77 -11.09 -2.64 -2.29
CA PHE A 77 -11.59 -2.37 -3.61
C PHE A 77 -10.44 -1.99 -4.55
N ALA A 78 -9.56 -1.09 -4.11
CA ALA A 78 -8.46 -0.57 -4.90
C ALA A 78 -7.55 -1.72 -5.39
N VAL A 79 -7.35 -2.71 -4.52
CA VAL A 79 -6.61 -3.91 -4.79
C VAL A 79 -7.37 -4.87 -5.71
N ARG A 80 -8.57 -5.31 -5.33
CA ARG A 80 -9.35 -6.31 -6.07
C ARG A 80 -9.68 -5.87 -7.49
N ARG A 81 -9.79 -4.56 -7.70
CA ARG A 81 -10.09 -3.96 -9.00
C ARG A 81 -8.87 -3.42 -9.74
N LYS A 82 -7.66 -3.65 -9.23
CA LYS A 82 -6.40 -3.21 -9.84
C LYS A 82 -6.32 -1.70 -10.07
N VAL A 83 -6.95 -0.91 -9.20
CA VAL A 83 -6.71 0.54 -9.11
C VAL A 83 -5.27 0.79 -8.67
N ILE A 84 -4.77 -0.05 -7.76
CA ILE A 84 -3.37 -0.18 -7.43
C ILE A 84 -2.92 -1.61 -7.68
N ASP A 85 -1.66 -1.77 -8.05
CA ASP A 85 -0.97 -3.06 -8.19
C ASP A 85 0.50 -2.90 -7.77
N ILE A 86 1.24 -4.01 -7.75
CA ILE A 86 2.65 -4.01 -7.36
C ILE A 86 3.50 -3.14 -8.28
N GLU A 87 3.16 -3.06 -9.56
CA GLU A 87 3.91 -2.24 -10.53
C GLU A 87 3.75 -0.75 -10.25
N LEU A 88 2.52 -0.28 -9.98
CA LEU A 88 2.26 1.12 -9.63
C LEU A 88 2.88 1.47 -8.28
N ILE A 89 2.79 0.58 -7.29
CA ILE A 89 3.43 0.79 -5.99
C ILE A 89 4.95 0.92 -6.15
N LYS A 90 5.58 0.07 -6.95
CA LYS A 90 7.03 0.16 -7.22
C LYS A 90 7.41 1.42 -8.00
N LEU A 91 6.57 1.87 -8.94
CA LEU A 91 6.81 3.08 -9.73
C LEU A 91 6.83 4.34 -8.86
N TYR A 92 5.99 4.39 -7.82
CA TYR A 92 5.87 5.50 -6.86
C TYR A 92 6.22 5.06 -5.43
N GLU A 93 7.27 4.25 -5.30
CA GLU A 93 7.61 3.54 -4.06
C GLU A 93 7.76 4.49 -2.87
N ASN A 94 8.45 5.61 -3.05
CA ASN A 94 8.66 6.58 -1.97
C ASN A 94 7.33 7.19 -1.51
N GLU A 95 6.47 7.57 -2.45
CA GLU A 95 5.18 8.19 -2.18
C GLU A 95 4.25 7.23 -1.44
N PHE A 96 4.16 5.97 -1.89
CA PHE A 96 3.37 4.92 -1.23
C PHE A 96 3.95 4.54 0.14
N ASN A 97 5.27 4.32 0.24
CA ASN A 97 5.92 3.91 1.49
C ASN A 97 5.83 4.99 2.58
N ASN A 98 6.02 6.27 2.21
CA ASN A 98 5.83 7.40 3.12
C ASN A 98 4.37 7.49 3.62
N ASN A 99 3.44 6.91 2.88
CA ASN A 99 2.04 6.80 3.24
C ASN A 99 1.67 5.41 3.76
N LYS A 100 2.63 4.57 4.17
CA LYS A 100 2.37 3.24 4.76
C LYS A 100 1.55 2.31 3.86
N ILE A 101 1.74 2.38 2.55
CA ILE A 101 1.23 1.42 1.58
C ILE A 101 2.44 0.76 0.93
N TYR A 102 2.46 -0.56 0.91
CA TYR A 102 3.64 -1.33 0.58
C TYR A 102 3.29 -2.46 -0.38
N GLY A 103 4.29 -2.95 -1.13
CA GLY A 103 4.12 -4.06 -2.07
C GLY A 103 5.24 -5.07 -1.94
N ASN A 104 4.91 -6.34 -1.65
CA ASN A 104 5.85 -7.47 -1.57
C ASN A 104 7.07 -7.23 -0.64
N ILE A 105 6.87 -6.54 0.48
CA ILE A 105 7.92 -6.34 1.49
C ILE A 105 7.39 -6.66 2.89
N ASP A 106 8.33 -6.88 3.81
CA ASP A 106 8.07 -7.08 5.22
C ASP A 106 7.69 -5.76 5.92
N ILE A 107 6.61 -5.76 6.73
CA ILE A 107 6.09 -4.54 7.39
C ILE A 107 5.69 -4.74 8.84
N SER A 108 5.75 -3.66 9.63
CA SER A 108 5.29 -3.63 11.04
C SER A 108 3.96 -2.90 11.26
N GLU A 109 3.48 -2.20 10.23
CA GLU A 109 2.23 -1.45 10.24
C GLU A 109 1.86 -1.01 8.82
N GLY A 110 0.60 -0.65 8.63
CA GLY A 110 0.10 -0.09 7.37
C GLY A 110 -0.59 -1.10 6.48
N TYR A 111 -0.54 -0.86 5.17
CA TYR A 111 -1.29 -1.59 4.16
C TYR A 111 -0.32 -2.30 3.23
N LEU A 112 -0.38 -3.62 3.17
CA LEU A 112 0.51 -4.43 2.35
C LEU A 112 -0.26 -5.12 1.23
N LEU A 113 0.30 -4.98 0.03
CA LEU A 113 -0.09 -5.71 -1.16
C LEU A 113 0.88 -6.86 -1.40
N VAL A 114 0.36 -8.08 -1.60
CA VAL A 114 1.17 -9.27 -1.83
C VAL A 114 0.70 -9.98 -3.09
N ASP A 115 1.59 -10.10 -4.06
CA ASP A 115 1.38 -10.82 -5.31
C ASP A 115 2.54 -11.78 -5.56
N ASN A 116 2.25 -13.08 -5.56
CA ASN A 116 3.23 -14.14 -5.86
C ASN A 116 4.56 -13.98 -5.06
N ALA A 117 4.44 -13.65 -3.78
CA ALA A 117 5.57 -13.33 -2.91
C ALA A 117 5.40 -13.93 -1.51
N THR A 118 6.51 -14.01 -0.78
CA THR A 118 6.54 -14.37 0.65
C THR A 118 6.89 -13.13 1.46
N VAL A 119 6.08 -12.81 2.47
CA VAL A 119 6.23 -11.60 3.29
C VAL A 119 5.89 -11.86 4.75
N ARG A 120 6.41 -10.99 5.61
CA ARG A 120 6.05 -10.90 7.03
C ARG A 120 5.33 -9.59 7.33
N ALA A 121 4.22 -9.68 8.05
CA ALA A 121 3.48 -8.53 8.53
C ALA A 121 3.24 -8.66 10.03
N TRP A 122 3.85 -7.81 10.84
CA TRP A 122 3.62 -7.79 12.28
C TRP A 122 2.96 -6.50 12.73
N GLY A 123 2.56 -6.44 14.01
CA GLY A 123 2.00 -5.22 14.59
C GLY A 123 0.60 -4.91 14.08
N ASN A 124 0.37 -3.69 13.60
CA ASN A 124 -0.95 -3.21 13.13
C ASN A 124 -0.97 -3.15 11.60
N ALA A 125 -0.97 -4.31 10.95
CA ALA A 125 -0.88 -4.43 9.50
C ALA A 125 -2.20 -4.92 8.87
N THR A 126 -2.54 -4.39 7.70
CA THR A 126 -3.62 -4.85 6.83
C THR A 126 -3.02 -5.41 5.55
N VAL A 127 -3.15 -6.71 5.31
CA VAL A 127 -2.49 -7.42 4.20
C VAL A 127 -3.53 -7.93 3.22
N ARG A 128 -3.34 -7.64 1.93
CA ARG A 128 -4.06 -8.24 0.81
C ARG A 128 -3.13 -9.11 0.00
N ALA A 129 -3.40 -10.40 -0.05
CA ALA A 129 -2.59 -11.39 -0.73
C ALA A 129 -3.37 -12.12 -1.82
N TRP A 130 -2.74 -12.31 -2.98
CA TRP A 130 -3.28 -13.13 -4.06
C TRP A 130 -2.19 -13.90 -4.81
N GLY A 131 -2.65 -14.81 -5.68
CA GLY A 131 -1.77 -15.65 -6.46
C GLY A 131 -1.11 -16.72 -5.59
N ASN A 132 0.15 -17.01 -5.83
CA ASN A 132 0.95 -17.93 -5.01
C ASN A 132 1.66 -17.14 -3.90
N ALA A 133 0.91 -16.65 -2.91
CA ALA A 133 1.44 -15.79 -1.85
C ALA A 133 1.57 -16.53 -0.51
N THR A 134 2.62 -16.21 0.25
CA THR A 134 2.82 -16.69 1.62
C THR A 134 2.90 -15.49 2.56
N VAL A 135 2.06 -15.47 3.60
CA VAL A 135 2.01 -14.37 4.58
C VAL A 135 2.19 -14.92 5.99
N GLU A 136 3.26 -14.52 6.65
CA GLU A 136 3.43 -14.69 8.10
C GLU A 136 2.92 -13.42 8.80
N ALA A 137 1.83 -13.52 9.56
CA ALA A 137 1.13 -12.41 10.16
C ALA A 137 1.07 -12.52 11.70
N TRP A 138 1.59 -11.52 12.42
CA TRP A 138 1.63 -11.54 13.89
C TRP A 138 1.07 -10.26 14.52
N GLY A 139 0.50 -10.38 15.72
CA GLY A 139 -0.01 -9.22 16.48
C GLY A 139 -1.44 -8.86 16.09
N ASN A 140 -1.74 -7.58 15.89
CA ASN A 140 -3.07 -7.09 15.49
C ASN A 140 -3.16 -6.99 13.96
N ALA A 141 -2.93 -8.10 13.27
CA ALA A 141 -2.91 -8.15 11.81
C ALA A 141 -4.28 -8.52 11.23
N THR A 142 -4.64 -7.90 10.10
CA THR A 142 -5.78 -8.33 9.27
C THR A 142 -5.26 -8.81 7.93
N VAL A 143 -5.49 -10.09 7.60
CA VAL A 143 -5.07 -10.70 6.33
C VAL A 143 -6.30 -11.09 5.53
N GLU A 144 -6.33 -10.69 4.26
CA GLU A 144 -7.25 -11.27 3.29
C GLU A 144 -6.44 -11.89 2.16
N ALA A 145 -6.61 -13.19 1.97
CA ALA A 145 -5.86 -14.01 1.04
C ALA A 145 -6.79 -14.76 0.09
N SER A 146 -6.40 -14.83 -1.18
CA SER A 146 -7.14 -15.53 -2.24
C SER A 146 -6.18 -16.24 -3.20
N GLY A 147 -6.68 -17.19 -3.99
CA GLY A 147 -5.84 -18.03 -4.86
C GLY A 147 -5.10 -19.15 -4.11
N ASN A 148 -3.86 -19.43 -4.49
CA ASN A 148 -3.00 -20.46 -3.88
C ASN A 148 -2.18 -19.83 -2.75
N ALA A 149 -2.86 -19.34 -1.71
CA ALA A 149 -2.23 -18.60 -0.63
C ALA A 149 -1.99 -19.45 0.61
N THR A 150 -0.88 -19.20 1.30
CA THR A 150 -0.59 -19.74 2.64
C THR A 150 -0.52 -18.59 3.64
N VAL A 151 -1.26 -18.69 4.73
CA VAL A 151 -1.29 -17.68 5.80
C VAL A 151 -0.98 -18.34 7.13
N GLU A 152 0.11 -17.94 7.77
CA GLU A 152 0.37 -18.24 9.18
C GLU A 152 0.02 -17.00 10.00
N ALA A 153 -0.89 -17.13 10.96
CA ALA A 153 -1.40 -16.01 11.74
C ALA A 153 -1.30 -16.29 13.25
N SER A 154 -0.77 -15.34 14.03
CA SER A 154 -0.74 -15.45 15.48
C SER A 154 -1.06 -14.15 16.20
N GLY A 155 -1.56 -14.25 17.43
CA GLY A 155 -1.94 -13.09 18.26
C GLY A 155 -3.40 -12.69 18.09
N ASN A 156 -3.69 -11.39 17.96
CA ASN A 156 -5.04 -10.86 17.73
C ASN A 156 -5.26 -10.68 16.22
N ALA A 157 -5.17 -11.77 15.47
CA ALA A 157 -5.23 -11.74 14.01
C ALA A 157 -6.65 -11.97 13.48
N THR A 158 -6.99 -11.34 12.35
CA THR A 158 -8.20 -11.66 11.57
C THR A 158 -7.78 -12.12 10.18
N VAL A 159 -8.13 -13.35 9.81
CA VAL A 159 -7.82 -13.93 8.50
C VAL A 159 -9.10 -14.20 7.72
N ARG A 160 -9.16 -13.72 6.48
CA ARG A 160 -10.15 -14.12 5.48
C ARG A 160 -9.42 -14.84 4.36
N ALA A 161 -9.81 -16.08 4.08
CA ALA A 161 -9.18 -16.91 3.07
C ALA A 161 -10.25 -17.48 2.11
N SER A 162 -9.96 -17.44 0.81
CA SER A 162 -10.80 -18.06 -0.23
C SER A 162 -9.98 -18.91 -1.18
N ASP A 163 -10.67 -19.70 -2.00
CA ASP A 163 -10.08 -20.55 -3.06
C ASP A 163 -9.21 -21.68 -2.51
N SER A 164 -7.98 -21.85 -3.01
CA SER A 164 -7.05 -22.93 -2.63
C SER A 164 -6.09 -22.47 -1.53
N ALA A 165 -6.65 -21.92 -0.45
CA ALA A 165 -5.85 -21.32 0.62
C ALA A 165 -5.57 -22.29 1.78
N THR A 166 -4.40 -22.17 2.39
CA THR A 166 -4.04 -22.84 3.66
C THR A 166 -3.85 -21.79 4.74
N VAL A 167 -4.49 -21.98 5.90
CA VAL A 167 -4.40 -21.06 7.04
C VAL A 167 -4.00 -21.84 8.29
N GLU A 168 -2.90 -21.41 8.91
CA GLU A 168 -2.51 -21.80 10.27
C GLU A 168 -2.76 -20.60 11.18
N ALA A 169 -3.55 -20.77 12.23
CA ALA A 169 -3.95 -19.67 13.11
C ALA A 169 -3.80 -20.03 14.59
N SER A 170 -3.22 -19.15 15.39
CA SER A 170 -3.07 -19.36 16.84
C SER A 170 -3.34 -18.10 17.67
N GLY A 171 -3.66 -18.28 18.96
CA GLY A 171 -3.92 -17.17 19.88
C GLY A 171 -5.37 -16.70 19.84
N ASN A 172 -5.62 -15.38 19.86
CA ASN A 172 -6.96 -14.78 19.77
C ASN A 172 -7.32 -14.49 18.30
N ALA A 173 -7.19 -15.49 17.43
CA ALA A 173 -7.40 -15.33 16.00
C ALA A 173 -8.87 -15.50 15.60
N THR A 174 -9.32 -14.80 14.56
CA THR A 174 -10.60 -15.06 13.88
C THR A 174 -10.34 -15.42 12.43
N VAL A 175 -10.74 -16.62 12.00
CA VAL A 175 -10.55 -17.12 10.64
C VAL A 175 -11.90 -17.29 9.96
N ARG A 176 -12.04 -16.72 8.76
CA ARG A 176 -13.12 -17.04 7.83
C ARG A 176 -12.55 -17.68 6.58
N ALA A 177 -12.95 -18.91 6.30
CA ALA A 177 -12.46 -19.66 5.15
C ALA A 177 -13.62 -20.06 4.23
N SER A 178 -13.37 -20.01 2.93
CA SER A 178 -14.29 -20.47 1.89
C SER A 178 -13.55 -21.11 0.72
N GLY A 179 -14.24 -21.90 -0.10
CA GLY A 179 -13.62 -22.58 -1.25
C GLY A 179 -12.93 -23.89 -0.86
N ASN A 180 -11.81 -24.22 -1.50
CA ASN A 180 -10.97 -25.40 -1.24
C ASN A 180 -9.91 -25.08 -0.16
N ALA A 181 -10.34 -24.53 0.97
CA ALA A 181 -9.45 -24.04 2.00
C ALA A 181 -9.12 -25.11 3.07
N THR A 182 -7.91 -25.08 3.62
CA THR A 182 -7.54 -25.87 4.81
C THR A 182 -7.21 -24.92 5.95
N VAL A 183 -7.80 -25.15 7.13
CA VAL A 183 -7.57 -24.33 8.32
C VAL A 183 -7.12 -25.22 9.48
N GLU A 184 -5.96 -24.90 10.05
CA GLU A 184 -5.53 -25.41 11.35
C GLU A 184 -5.53 -24.26 12.36
N ALA A 185 -6.20 -24.45 13.49
CA ALA A 185 -6.43 -23.42 14.48
C ALA A 185 -6.14 -23.90 15.91
N TRP A 186 -5.45 -23.09 16.70
CA TRP A 186 -5.11 -23.38 18.09
C TRP A 186 -5.42 -22.23 19.04
N GLY A 187 -5.72 -22.56 20.31
CA GLY A 187 -5.93 -21.56 21.37
C GLY A 187 -7.32 -20.93 21.33
N ASN A 188 -7.43 -19.62 21.55
CA ASN A 188 -8.71 -18.90 21.56
C ASN A 188 -9.21 -18.53 20.15
N ALA A 189 -8.88 -19.35 19.15
CA ALA A 189 -9.20 -19.08 17.77
C ALA A 189 -10.67 -19.39 17.47
N THR A 190 -11.34 -18.52 16.71
CA THR A 190 -12.68 -18.76 16.17
C THR A 190 -12.58 -19.00 14.67
N VAL A 191 -13.19 -20.09 14.17
CA VAL A 191 -13.17 -20.45 12.76
C VAL A 191 -14.58 -20.56 12.21
N GLU A 192 -14.88 -19.81 11.15
CA GLU A 192 -16.05 -19.98 10.29
C GLU A 192 -15.58 -20.51 8.93
N ALA A 193 -16.12 -21.63 8.48
CA ALA A 193 -15.74 -22.25 7.22
C ALA A 193 -16.96 -22.62 6.37
N SER A 194 -16.84 -22.49 5.05
CA SER A 194 -17.88 -22.85 4.08
C SER A 194 -17.27 -23.39 2.78
N GLY A 195 -18.06 -24.08 1.95
CA GLY A 195 -17.56 -24.72 0.73
C GLY A 195 -16.79 -26.02 1.03
N ASN A 196 -15.77 -26.33 0.22
CA ASN A 196 -14.92 -27.52 0.36
C ASN A 196 -13.79 -27.30 1.38
N ALA A 197 -14.12 -26.69 2.53
CA ALA A 197 -13.14 -26.33 3.54
C ALA A 197 -12.93 -27.46 4.56
N THR A 198 -11.67 -27.73 4.92
CA THR A 198 -11.32 -28.64 6.02
C THR A 198 -10.82 -27.83 7.22
N VAL A 199 -11.36 -28.09 8.41
CA VAL A 199 -10.98 -27.38 9.65
C VAL A 199 -10.51 -28.37 10.70
N ARG A 200 -9.36 -28.07 11.31
CA ARG A 200 -8.87 -28.68 12.55
C ARG A 200 -8.70 -27.59 13.59
N ALA A 201 -9.34 -27.75 14.75
CA ALA A 201 -9.27 -26.78 15.83
C ALA A 201 -9.04 -27.50 17.17
N SER A 202 -8.17 -26.95 18.02
CA SER A 202 -7.89 -27.48 19.36
C SER A 202 -7.55 -26.40 20.39
#